data_AF-A0A4P7GRJ3-F1
#
_entry.id   AF-A0A4P7GRJ3-F1
#
_cell.length_a   1.000
_cell.length_b   1.000
_cell.length_c   1.000
_cell.angle_alpha   90.00
_cell.angle_beta   90.00
_cell.angle_gamma   90.00
#
_symmetry.space_group_name_H-M   'P 1'
#
loop_
_entity.id
_entity.type
_entity.pdbx_description
1 polymer ?
#
loop_
_entity_poly.entity_id
_entity_poly.type
_entity_poly.pdbx_seq_one_letter_code
_entity_poly.pdbx_strand_id
1 'polypeptide(L)'
;MRRYRTVIVRKGPGGWGGPLRITPSDERNVIASVTGGGIHPVAQQIAELTGADVVDAFNNPVPTDKMACVVIDCGGTARCGVYPRMGVLTVDVTPTFPSGPLMQYIREDNFVSGVTAECVELAEEAGVPTQTREPAPAPAMAAPTATHAAVAHPPAPVARPAGGSDNPLTRTGRAVGGVVGIFYQAGRETIEQVLRNIIPFMAFVSTLVGIIPASGLGNLIAAGIKPLAGTLPGLLLISLVCSLPFLSPVLGPGAVVAQVVGTLVGVEIGRGNIPPQLALPALFAINPQVGCDFVPVGLTLGEAKPETIEVGVPAVLISRLFTGPAAVVIAYLASFGLYR
;
A
#
# COMPACT_ATOMS: atom_id res chain seq x y z
N MET A 1 -3.52 -38.62 -22.38
CA MET A 1 -4.02 -37.40 -21.72
C MET A 1 -3.59 -37.45 -20.27
N ARG A 2 -2.92 -36.40 -19.77
CA ARG A 2 -2.57 -36.32 -18.35
C ARG A 2 -3.86 -36.11 -17.56
N ARG A 3 -4.01 -36.77 -16.42
CA ARG A 3 -5.20 -36.64 -15.58
C ARG A 3 -4.94 -35.55 -14.55
N TYR A 4 -5.40 -34.34 -14.82
CA TYR A 4 -5.25 -33.22 -13.89
C TYR A 4 -6.26 -33.31 -12.75
N ARG A 5 -5.82 -32.94 -11.54
CA ARG A 5 -6.64 -32.83 -10.34
C ARG A 5 -6.90 -31.36 -10.03
N THR A 6 -7.98 -31.10 -9.30
CA THR A 6 -8.33 -29.75 -8.86
C THR A 6 -7.81 -29.50 -7.46
N VAL A 7 -7.19 -28.35 -7.25
CA VAL A 7 -6.81 -27.87 -5.91
C VAL A 7 -7.63 -26.66 -5.51
N ILE A 8 -7.80 -26.48 -4.21
CA ILE A 8 -8.36 -25.29 -3.59
C ILE A 8 -7.24 -24.57 -2.86
N VAL A 9 -7.04 -23.29 -3.18
CA VAL A 9 -6.04 -22.43 -2.57
C VAL A 9 -6.76 -21.38 -1.73
N ARG A 10 -6.51 -21.40 -0.41
CA ARG A 10 -7.08 -20.45 0.54
C ARG A 10 -6.09 -19.34 0.85
N LYS A 11 -6.60 -18.22 1.34
CA LYS A 11 -5.74 -17.15 1.88
C LYS A 11 -5.06 -17.63 3.16
N GLY A 12 -3.79 -17.27 3.33
CA GLY A 12 -3.10 -17.52 4.60
C GLY A 12 -3.27 -16.37 5.59
N PRO A 13 -2.52 -16.39 6.71
CA PRO A 13 -2.62 -15.36 7.75
C PRO A 13 -2.38 -13.95 7.21
N GLY A 14 -3.32 -13.03 7.44
CA GLY A 14 -3.23 -11.66 6.94
C GLY A 14 -3.50 -11.50 5.43
N GLY A 15 -3.83 -12.59 4.72
CA GLY A 15 -4.18 -12.58 3.31
C GLY A 15 -5.62 -12.15 3.00
N TRP A 16 -5.87 -11.93 1.72
CA TRP A 16 -7.15 -11.50 1.14
C TRP A 16 -7.53 -12.38 -0.05
N GLY A 17 -8.82 -12.41 -0.39
CA GLY A 17 -9.35 -13.12 -1.55
C GLY A 17 -9.49 -14.63 -1.36
N GLY A 18 -9.69 -15.32 -2.47
CA GLY A 18 -9.96 -16.75 -2.53
C GLY A 18 -11.27 -17.17 -1.81
N PRO A 19 -11.48 -18.49 -1.67
CA PRO A 19 -10.63 -19.56 -2.14
C PRO A 19 -10.62 -19.68 -3.67
N LEU A 20 -9.43 -19.88 -4.26
CA LEU A 20 -9.31 -20.15 -5.69
C LEU A 20 -9.40 -21.64 -5.95
N ARG A 21 -10.17 -22.01 -6.97
CA ARG A 21 -10.28 -23.40 -7.44
C ARG A 21 -9.52 -23.52 -8.75
N ILE A 22 -8.40 -24.23 -8.72
CA ILE A 22 -7.44 -24.31 -9.82
C ILE A 22 -7.50 -25.72 -10.41
N THR A 23 -7.95 -25.80 -11.67
CA THR A 23 -8.05 -27.06 -12.42
C THR A 23 -7.29 -26.91 -13.74
N PRO A 24 -6.07 -27.46 -13.84
CA PRO A 24 -5.33 -27.44 -15.10
C PRO A 24 -6.05 -28.21 -16.21
N SER A 25 -5.76 -27.85 -17.46
CA SER A 25 -6.24 -28.52 -18.67
C SER A 25 -5.07 -28.83 -19.60
N ASP A 26 -5.29 -29.58 -20.68
CA ASP A 26 -4.24 -29.86 -21.67
C ASP A 26 -3.71 -28.58 -22.35
N GLU A 27 -4.52 -27.52 -22.42
CA GLU A 27 -4.13 -26.20 -22.95
C GLU A 27 -3.48 -25.30 -21.90
N ARG A 28 -3.96 -25.38 -20.65
CA ARG A 28 -3.49 -24.62 -19.48
C ARG A 28 -2.95 -25.58 -18.44
N ASN A 29 -1.76 -26.12 -18.70
CA ASN A 29 -1.12 -27.13 -17.87
C ASN A 29 0.09 -26.61 -17.06
N VAL A 30 0.37 -25.30 -17.08
CA VAL A 30 1.56 -24.75 -16.43
C VAL A 30 1.20 -23.94 -15.18
N ILE A 31 1.90 -24.24 -14.09
CA ILE A 31 1.97 -23.41 -12.88
C ILE A 31 3.20 -22.52 -13.00
N ALA A 32 2.99 -21.21 -13.20
CA ALA A 32 4.07 -20.26 -13.39
C ALA A 32 4.55 -19.72 -12.04
N SER A 33 5.83 -19.92 -11.70
CA SER A 33 6.47 -19.32 -10.53
C SER A 33 7.19 -18.03 -10.92
N VAL A 34 6.72 -16.88 -10.42
CA VAL A 34 7.29 -15.56 -10.68
C VAL A 34 7.64 -14.88 -9.35
N THR A 35 8.59 -15.50 -8.65
CA THR A 35 9.01 -15.13 -7.27
C THR A 35 10.49 -14.80 -7.16
N GLY A 36 11.02 -13.99 -8.08
CA GLY A 36 12.45 -13.62 -8.09
C GLY A 36 13.43 -14.70 -8.58
N GLY A 37 12.92 -15.80 -9.14
CA GLY A 37 13.71 -16.91 -9.69
C GLY A 37 13.55 -18.21 -8.90
N GLY A 38 13.79 -19.34 -9.56
CA GLY A 38 13.52 -20.66 -9.02
C GLY A 38 12.03 -21.00 -8.94
N ILE A 39 11.73 -22.17 -8.39
CA ILE A 39 10.36 -22.65 -8.19
C ILE A 39 10.00 -22.44 -6.72
N HIS A 40 8.99 -21.60 -6.45
CA HIS A 40 8.52 -21.38 -5.09
C HIS A 40 7.81 -22.64 -4.54
N PRO A 41 7.97 -22.98 -3.23
CA PRO A 41 7.32 -24.15 -2.63
C PRO A 41 5.80 -24.20 -2.84
N VAL A 42 5.11 -23.05 -2.84
CA VAL A 42 3.67 -22.98 -3.13
C VAL A 42 3.36 -23.38 -4.58
N ALA A 43 4.17 -22.95 -5.54
CA ALA A 43 4.00 -23.34 -6.95
C ALA A 43 4.26 -24.83 -7.13
N GLN A 44 5.28 -25.36 -6.46
CA GLN A 44 5.60 -26.78 -6.46
C GLN A 44 4.47 -27.61 -5.86
N GLN A 45 3.94 -27.22 -4.70
CA GLN A 45 2.81 -27.90 -4.03
C GLN A 45 1.57 -27.96 -4.94
N ILE A 46 1.22 -26.84 -5.59
CA ILE A 46 0.10 -26.79 -6.53
C ILE A 46 0.35 -27.76 -7.70
N ALA A 47 1.56 -27.78 -8.26
CA ALA A 47 1.89 -28.66 -9.38
C ALA A 47 1.86 -30.15 -9.00
N GLU A 48 2.42 -30.53 -7.85
CA GLU A 48 2.41 -31.90 -7.34
C GLU A 48 0.98 -32.41 -7.09
N LEU A 49 0.14 -31.59 -6.48
CA LEU A 49 -1.25 -31.95 -6.22
C LEU A 49 -2.08 -31.97 -7.50
N THR A 50 -1.91 -31.03 -8.42
CA THR A 50 -2.70 -30.98 -9.66
C THR A 50 -2.20 -31.92 -10.76
N GLY A 51 -0.92 -32.30 -10.75
CA GLY A 51 -0.26 -33.00 -11.85
C GLY A 51 0.16 -32.10 -13.02
N ALA A 52 0.13 -30.78 -12.83
CA ALA A 52 0.59 -29.78 -13.81
C ALA A 52 2.12 -29.68 -13.86
N ASP A 53 2.64 -29.11 -14.95
CA ASP A 53 4.06 -28.74 -15.03
C ASP A 53 4.28 -27.44 -14.25
N VAL A 54 5.40 -27.34 -13.54
CA VAL A 54 5.81 -26.09 -12.87
C VAL A 54 7.04 -25.52 -13.56
N VAL A 55 7.02 -24.21 -13.80
CA VAL A 55 8.11 -23.50 -14.48
C VAL A 55 8.52 -22.29 -13.66
N ASP A 56 9.82 -22.10 -13.51
CA ASP A 56 10.40 -20.80 -13.13
C ASP A 56 10.16 -19.81 -14.28
N ALA A 57 8.99 -19.16 -14.22
CA ALA A 57 8.52 -18.22 -15.22
C ALA A 57 9.15 -16.83 -15.06
N PHE A 58 9.90 -16.59 -13.99
CA PHE A 58 10.72 -15.40 -13.84
C PHE A 58 11.90 -15.42 -14.82
N ASN A 59 12.60 -16.56 -14.91
CA ASN A 59 13.72 -16.74 -15.84
C ASN A 59 13.31 -17.31 -17.20
N ASN A 60 12.20 -18.05 -17.28
CA ASN A 60 11.73 -18.71 -18.50
C ASN A 60 10.27 -18.31 -18.80
N PRO A 61 10.03 -17.18 -19.48
CA PRO A 61 8.70 -16.63 -19.67
C PRO A 61 7.73 -17.64 -20.30
N VAL A 62 6.56 -17.80 -19.69
CA VAL A 62 5.48 -18.66 -20.17
C VAL A 62 4.36 -17.79 -20.75
N PRO A 63 3.78 -18.13 -21.91
CA PRO A 63 2.57 -17.47 -22.41
C PRO A 63 1.39 -17.65 -21.45
N THR A 64 0.62 -16.58 -21.21
CA THR A 64 -0.49 -16.61 -20.22
C THR A 64 -1.64 -17.53 -20.59
N ASP A 65 -1.83 -17.81 -21.87
CA ASP A 65 -2.80 -18.78 -22.38
C ASP A 65 -2.46 -20.22 -22.02
N LYS A 66 -1.22 -20.51 -21.62
CA LYS A 66 -0.76 -21.82 -21.13
C LYS A 66 -0.76 -21.97 -19.60
N MET A 67 -1.01 -20.88 -18.88
CA MET A 67 -0.98 -20.86 -17.41
C MET A 67 -2.31 -21.35 -16.84
N ALA A 68 -2.27 -22.35 -15.97
CA ALA A 68 -3.41 -22.70 -15.10
C ALA A 68 -3.54 -21.67 -13.97
N CYS A 69 -2.42 -21.31 -13.34
CA CYS A 69 -2.30 -20.20 -12.41
C CYS A 69 -0.86 -19.69 -12.38
N VAL A 70 -0.67 -18.54 -11.72
CA VAL A 70 0.64 -17.96 -11.44
C VAL A 70 0.81 -17.76 -9.94
N VAL A 71 2.00 -18.08 -9.44
CA VAL A 71 2.44 -17.81 -8.08
C VAL A 71 3.41 -16.64 -8.10
N ILE A 72 3.12 -15.61 -7.33
CA ILE A 72 3.88 -14.35 -7.29
C ILE A 72 4.25 -13.96 -5.85
N ASP A 73 5.20 -13.05 -5.71
CA ASP A 73 5.63 -12.41 -4.46
C ASP A 73 5.49 -10.88 -4.58
N CYS A 74 4.26 -10.37 -4.54
CA CYS A 74 4.01 -8.96 -4.82
C CYS A 74 3.31 -8.25 -3.65
N GLY A 75 3.86 -7.12 -3.21
CA GLY A 75 3.27 -6.29 -2.15
C GLY A 75 2.03 -5.49 -2.59
N GLY A 76 1.19 -6.01 -3.49
CA GLY A 76 -0.10 -5.39 -3.83
C GLY A 76 -0.09 -4.37 -4.96
N THR A 77 0.95 -4.32 -5.80
CA THR A 77 1.11 -3.28 -6.83
C THR A 77 0.80 -3.79 -8.25
N ALA A 78 1.82 -4.18 -9.03
CA ALA A 78 1.69 -4.47 -10.45
C ALA A 78 1.29 -5.93 -10.73
N ARG A 79 2.07 -6.90 -10.22
CA ARG A 79 1.85 -8.33 -10.53
C ARG A 79 0.51 -8.84 -9.99
N CYS A 80 0.04 -8.30 -8.85
CA CYS A 80 -1.27 -8.66 -8.31
C CYS A 80 -2.42 -8.32 -9.26
N GLY A 81 -2.27 -7.32 -10.15
CA GLY A 81 -3.33 -6.89 -11.07
C GLY A 81 -3.11 -7.25 -12.54
N VAL A 82 -1.86 -7.41 -13.00
CA VAL A 82 -1.55 -7.75 -14.40
C VAL A 82 -2.09 -9.12 -14.78
N TYR A 83 -1.85 -10.15 -13.96
CA TYR A 83 -2.27 -11.51 -14.27
C TYR A 83 -3.80 -11.69 -14.21
N PRO A 84 -4.52 -11.14 -13.20
CA PRO A 84 -5.98 -11.13 -13.23
C PRO A 84 -6.56 -10.38 -14.44
N ARG A 85 -5.94 -9.27 -14.86
CA ARG A 85 -6.33 -8.55 -16.08
C ARG A 85 -6.19 -9.41 -17.34
N MET A 86 -5.19 -10.30 -17.38
CA MET A 86 -4.97 -11.26 -18.45
C MET A 86 -5.81 -12.54 -18.30
N GLY A 87 -6.65 -12.64 -17.28
CA GLY A 87 -7.51 -13.80 -17.03
C GLY A 87 -6.77 -15.02 -16.47
N VAL A 88 -5.66 -14.82 -15.77
CA VAL A 88 -4.88 -15.85 -15.10
C VAL A 88 -5.16 -15.82 -13.59
N LEU A 89 -5.49 -16.99 -13.02
CA LEU A 89 -5.66 -17.14 -11.58
C LEU A 89 -4.35 -16.85 -10.86
N THR A 90 -4.38 -15.99 -9.85
CA THR A 90 -3.17 -15.42 -9.24
C THR A 90 -3.11 -15.75 -7.76
N VAL A 91 -2.02 -16.38 -7.35
CA VAL A 91 -1.71 -16.77 -5.98
C VAL A 91 -0.52 -15.95 -5.50
N ASP A 92 -0.72 -15.09 -4.52
CA ASP A 92 0.35 -14.29 -3.94
C ASP A 92 0.80 -14.89 -2.61
N VAL A 93 2.10 -15.10 -2.46
CA VAL A 93 2.68 -15.59 -1.21
C VAL A 93 2.84 -14.46 -0.19
N THR A 94 2.76 -13.21 -0.64
CA THR A 94 2.81 -12.02 0.22
C THR A 94 1.41 -11.72 0.76
N PRO A 95 1.22 -11.50 2.08
CA PRO A 95 -0.07 -11.11 2.64
C PRO A 95 -0.38 -9.66 2.27
N THR A 96 -1.15 -9.47 1.21
CA THR A 96 -1.50 -8.15 0.68
C THR A 96 -2.98 -8.01 0.38
N PHE A 97 -3.48 -6.78 0.50
CA PHE A 97 -4.80 -6.40 0.01
C PHE A 97 -4.67 -5.80 -1.40
N PRO A 98 -5.74 -5.86 -2.23
CA PRO A 98 -5.76 -5.18 -3.52
C PRO A 98 -5.45 -3.69 -3.36
N SER A 99 -4.42 -3.22 -4.06
CA SER A 99 -4.02 -1.81 -4.04
C SER A 99 -3.40 -1.41 -5.39
N GLY A 100 -3.09 -0.13 -5.57
CA GLY A 100 -2.46 0.36 -6.79
C GLY A 100 -3.39 0.45 -8.03
N PRO A 101 -2.84 0.85 -9.19
CA PRO A 101 -3.62 1.25 -10.36
C PRO A 101 -4.39 0.12 -11.06
N LEU A 102 -4.02 -1.14 -10.80
CA LEU A 102 -4.66 -2.32 -11.38
C LEU A 102 -5.64 -3.01 -10.43
N MET A 103 -5.94 -2.43 -9.26
CA MET A 103 -6.81 -3.07 -8.26
C MET A 103 -8.20 -3.45 -8.78
N GLN A 104 -8.72 -2.71 -9.76
CA GLN A 104 -10.02 -2.97 -10.40
C GLN A 104 -10.13 -4.35 -11.10
N TYR A 105 -9.00 -4.99 -11.40
CA TYR A 105 -8.95 -6.32 -12.01
C TYR A 105 -8.84 -7.45 -10.98
N ILE A 106 -8.57 -7.11 -9.73
CA ILE A 106 -8.35 -8.05 -8.63
C ILE A 106 -9.69 -8.35 -7.94
N ARG A 107 -10.06 -9.62 -7.85
CA ARG A 107 -11.33 -10.09 -7.31
C ARG A 107 -11.14 -11.36 -6.50
N GLU A 108 -12.07 -11.65 -5.60
CA GLU A 108 -11.98 -12.83 -4.72
C GLU A 108 -12.00 -14.16 -5.51
N ASP A 109 -12.57 -14.16 -6.72
CA ASP A 109 -12.67 -15.33 -7.60
C ASP A 109 -11.44 -15.54 -8.50
N ASN A 110 -10.52 -14.58 -8.58
CA ASN A 110 -9.34 -14.66 -9.44
C ASN A 110 -8.00 -14.42 -8.72
N PHE A 111 -8.03 -13.96 -7.47
CA PHE A 111 -6.84 -13.63 -6.69
C PHE A 111 -6.96 -14.10 -5.24
N VAL A 112 -5.85 -14.58 -4.69
CA VAL A 112 -5.70 -14.94 -3.27
C VAL A 112 -4.29 -14.60 -2.80
N SER A 113 -4.13 -14.10 -1.56
CA SER A 113 -2.84 -13.65 -1.02
C SER A 113 -2.48 -14.24 0.34
N GLY A 114 -1.22 -14.04 0.74
CA GLY A 114 -0.63 -14.57 1.98
C GLY A 114 -0.51 -16.10 1.98
N VAL A 115 -0.48 -16.73 0.80
CA VAL A 115 -0.59 -18.18 0.67
C VAL A 115 0.71 -18.86 1.07
N THR A 116 0.60 -19.83 1.98
CA THR A 116 1.68 -20.78 2.33
C THR A 116 1.38 -22.15 1.72
N ALA A 117 2.34 -23.08 1.75
CA ALA A 117 2.13 -24.43 1.21
C ALA A 117 0.97 -25.17 1.89
N GLU A 118 0.71 -24.89 3.17
CA GLU A 118 -0.39 -25.46 3.96
C GLU A 118 -1.78 -24.97 3.51
N CYS A 119 -1.84 -23.87 2.75
CA CYS A 119 -3.09 -23.30 2.27
C CYS A 119 -3.61 -23.97 0.98
N VAL A 120 -2.90 -24.97 0.46
CA VAL A 120 -3.19 -25.67 -0.80
C VAL A 120 -3.65 -27.09 -0.50
N GLU A 121 -4.90 -27.39 -0.84
CA GLU A 121 -5.53 -28.69 -0.56
C GLU A 121 -6.15 -29.27 -1.83
N LEU A 122 -6.24 -30.60 -1.94
CA LEU A 122 -7.01 -31.25 -3.00
C LEU A 122 -8.50 -31.00 -2.79
N ALA A 123 -9.23 -30.76 -3.89
CA ALA A 123 -10.68 -30.50 -3.82
C ALA A 123 -11.49 -31.69 -3.28
N GLU A 124 -10.93 -32.91 -3.27
CA GLU A 124 -11.55 -34.11 -2.69
C GLU A 124 -11.44 -34.15 -1.16
N GLU A 125 -10.41 -33.50 -0.59
CA GLU A 125 -10.15 -33.40 0.86
C GLU A 125 -10.80 -32.15 1.48
N ALA A 126 -11.07 -31.14 0.65
CA ALA A 126 -11.81 -29.94 1.03
C ALA A 126 -13.32 -30.24 1.08
N GLY A 127 -13.79 -30.71 2.24
CA GLY A 127 -15.18 -31.10 2.50
C GLY A 127 -16.24 -30.15 1.89
N VAL A 128 -17.21 -30.75 1.22
CA VAL A 128 -18.34 -30.12 0.54
C VAL A 128 -19.30 -29.48 1.56
N PRO A 129 -19.67 -28.19 1.47
CA PRO A 129 -20.94 -27.73 2.02
C PRO A 129 -22.02 -27.96 0.96
N THR A 130 -22.69 -29.11 1.07
CA THR A 130 -23.89 -29.43 0.30
C THR A 130 -25.04 -28.58 0.81
N GLN A 131 -25.52 -27.61 0.03
CA GLN A 131 -26.83 -27.00 0.25
C GLN A 131 -27.81 -27.58 -0.77
N THR A 132 -28.53 -28.62 -0.35
CA THR A 132 -29.76 -29.07 -1.00
C THR A 132 -30.95 -28.55 -0.18
N ARG A 133 -31.83 -27.86 -0.90
CA ARG A 133 -33.08 -27.20 -0.52
C ARG A 133 -34.19 -28.18 -0.12
N GLU A 134 -35.02 -27.87 0.89
CA GLU A 134 -36.51 -27.82 0.80
C GLU A 134 -37.16 -27.18 2.07
N PRO A 135 -38.33 -26.47 1.98
CA PRO A 135 -38.88 -25.61 3.04
C PRO A 135 -40.16 -26.16 3.72
N ALA A 136 -40.45 -25.75 4.97
CA ALA A 136 -41.79 -25.56 5.58
C ALA A 136 -41.66 -25.05 7.04
N PRO A 137 -42.75 -24.60 7.71
CA PRO A 137 -43.40 -23.30 7.59
C PRO A 137 -43.27 -22.44 8.88
N ALA A 138 -43.69 -21.16 8.78
CA ALA A 138 -43.66 -20.18 9.86
C ALA A 138 -44.51 -20.55 11.10
N PRO A 139 -44.22 -19.94 12.26
CA PRO A 139 -45.19 -18.98 12.79
C PRO A 139 -44.58 -17.63 13.26
N ALA A 140 -45.45 -16.62 13.25
CA ALA A 140 -45.28 -15.25 13.76
C ALA A 140 -44.89 -15.24 15.26
N MET A 141 -44.33 -14.19 15.88
CA MET A 141 -44.59 -12.75 15.76
C MET A 141 -43.57 -11.97 16.63
N ALA A 142 -43.52 -10.65 16.40
CA ALA A 142 -43.07 -9.55 17.29
C ALA A 142 -41.66 -8.98 17.05
N ALA A 143 -41.64 -7.78 16.47
CA ALA A 143 -40.53 -6.84 16.39
C ALA A 143 -40.25 -6.20 17.78
N PRO A 144 -39.08 -5.55 17.99
CA PRO A 144 -38.93 -4.15 17.56
C PRO A 144 -37.56 -3.76 16.97
N THR A 145 -37.65 -3.00 15.87
CA THR A 145 -36.99 -1.75 15.48
C THR A 145 -35.49 -1.48 15.68
N ALA A 146 -34.93 -0.95 14.57
CA ALA A 146 -33.70 -0.15 14.38
C ALA A 146 -32.41 -0.92 14.09
N THR A 147 -32.11 -1.07 12.79
CA THR A 147 -30.77 -1.44 12.34
C THR A 147 -30.38 -0.62 11.12
N HIS A 148 -29.17 -0.07 11.21
CA HIS A 148 -28.37 0.47 10.12
C HIS A 148 -28.35 -0.50 8.93
N ALA A 149 -28.92 -0.09 7.81
CA ALA A 149 -28.81 -0.81 6.56
C ALA A 149 -27.46 -0.48 5.91
N ALA A 150 -26.52 -1.42 6.05
CA ALA A 150 -25.43 -1.61 5.12
C ALA A 150 -26.02 -1.92 3.73
N VAL A 151 -25.60 -1.18 2.70
CA VAL A 151 -25.90 -1.54 1.31
C VAL A 151 -24.59 -1.81 0.60
N ALA A 152 -24.18 -3.08 0.67
CA ALA A 152 -23.29 -3.67 -0.32
C ALA A 152 -24.11 -3.91 -1.60
N HIS A 153 -23.90 -3.09 -2.62
CA HIS A 153 -24.29 -3.42 -3.99
C HIS A 153 -23.01 -3.74 -4.78
N PRO A 154 -22.84 -4.97 -5.28
CA PRO A 154 -21.92 -5.20 -6.39
C PRO A 154 -22.54 -4.55 -7.65
N PRO A 155 -21.74 -3.94 -8.55
CA PRO A 155 -22.30 -3.44 -9.80
C PRO A 155 -22.76 -4.63 -10.64
N ALA A 156 -24.06 -4.70 -10.90
CA ALA A 156 -24.64 -5.64 -11.86
C ALA A 156 -23.99 -5.46 -13.24
N PRO A 157 -23.74 -6.53 -14.01
CA PRO A 157 -23.27 -6.41 -15.37
C PRO A 157 -24.37 -5.71 -16.19
N VAL A 158 -24.03 -4.58 -16.81
CA VAL A 158 -24.95 -3.85 -17.68
C VAL A 158 -25.24 -4.74 -18.89
N ALA A 159 -26.43 -5.34 -18.92
CA ALA A 159 -26.96 -6.00 -20.10
C ALA A 159 -26.97 -5.00 -21.26
N ARG A 160 -26.27 -5.31 -22.36
CA ARG A 160 -26.40 -4.58 -23.63
C ARG A 160 -27.78 -4.89 -24.22
N PRO A 161 -28.66 -3.91 -24.44
CA PRO A 161 -29.76 -4.11 -25.37
C PRO A 161 -29.16 -4.13 -26.77
N ALA A 162 -29.36 -5.23 -27.48
CA ALA A 162 -29.21 -5.26 -28.93
C ALA A 162 -30.33 -4.40 -29.55
N GLY A 163 -29.95 -3.43 -30.39
CA GLY A 163 -30.87 -2.69 -31.27
C GLY A 163 -31.40 -1.37 -30.70
N GLY A 164 -31.00 -0.26 -31.33
CA GLY A 164 -31.59 1.06 -31.10
C GLY A 164 -30.64 2.21 -31.49
N SER A 165 -30.95 2.87 -32.61
CA SER A 165 -30.22 3.95 -33.30
C SER A 165 -29.28 4.83 -32.47
N ASP A 166 -28.09 5.09 -33.03
CA ASP A 166 -27.09 6.09 -32.60
C ASP A 166 -27.66 7.51 -32.62
N ASN A 167 -28.48 7.85 -31.62
CA ASN A 167 -29.03 9.18 -31.46
C ASN A 167 -28.00 10.07 -30.72
N PRO A 168 -27.63 11.27 -31.22
CA PRO A 168 -26.68 12.16 -30.53
C PRO A 168 -27.03 12.42 -29.06
N LEU A 169 -28.31 12.37 -28.69
CA LEU A 169 -28.77 12.50 -27.31
C LEU A 169 -28.36 11.32 -26.40
N THR A 170 -28.38 10.09 -26.91
CA THR A 170 -27.95 8.89 -26.16
C THR A 170 -26.43 8.81 -26.05
N ARG A 171 -25.71 9.37 -27.03
CA ARG A 171 -24.25 9.54 -26.99
C ARG A 171 -23.81 10.58 -25.96
N THR A 172 -24.48 11.73 -25.90
CA THR A 172 -24.22 12.77 -24.90
C THR A 172 -24.59 12.28 -23.48
N GLY A 173 -25.70 11.56 -23.32
CA GLY A 173 -26.08 10.96 -22.03
C GLY A 173 -25.07 9.93 -21.51
N ARG A 174 -24.53 9.07 -22.38
CA ARG A 174 -23.44 8.13 -22.02
C ARG A 174 -22.14 8.84 -21.66
N ALA A 175 -21.78 9.91 -22.37
CA ALA A 175 -20.57 10.67 -22.08
C ALA A 175 -20.66 11.40 -20.73
N VAL A 176 -21.79 12.07 -20.45
CA VAL A 176 -22.03 12.74 -19.16
C VAL A 176 -22.10 11.72 -18.01
N GLY A 177 -22.78 10.60 -18.21
CA GLY A 177 -22.84 9.52 -17.21
C GLY A 177 -21.47 8.89 -16.92
N GLY A 178 -20.60 8.78 -17.92
CA GLY A 178 -19.22 8.32 -17.76
C GLY A 178 -18.38 9.28 -16.91
N VAL A 179 -18.46 10.59 -17.20
CA VAL A 179 -17.75 11.63 -16.43
C VAL A 179 -18.23 11.68 -14.98
N VAL A 180 -19.56 11.70 -14.77
CA VAL A 180 -20.15 11.69 -13.42
C VAL A 180 -19.77 10.43 -12.65
N GLY A 181 -19.76 9.27 -13.32
CA GLY A 181 -19.31 8.01 -12.73
C GLY A 181 -17.85 8.05 -12.27
N ILE A 182 -16.95 8.63 -13.08
CA ILE A 182 -15.53 8.78 -12.71
C ILE A 182 -15.38 9.67 -11.47
N PHE A 183 -16.04 10.83 -11.43
CA PHE A 183 -15.97 11.72 -10.26
C PHE A 183 -16.56 11.08 -9.00
N TYR A 184 -17.67 10.35 -9.14
CA TYR A 184 -18.30 9.69 -8.00
C TYR A 184 -17.45 8.54 -7.47
N GLN A 185 -16.82 7.76 -8.35
CA GLN A 185 -15.90 6.68 -7.94
C GLN A 185 -14.61 7.24 -7.33
N ALA A 186 -14.00 8.25 -7.95
CA ALA A 186 -12.83 8.92 -7.39
C ALA A 186 -13.12 9.51 -5.99
N GLY A 187 -14.32 10.06 -5.80
CA GLY A 187 -14.78 10.52 -4.49
C GLY A 187 -14.88 9.39 -3.47
N ARG A 188 -15.46 8.24 -3.84
CA ARG A 188 -15.57 7.07 -2.94
C ARG A 188 -14.20 6.48 -2.61
N GLU A 189 -13.32 6.33 -3.60
CA GLU A 189 -11.94 5.87 -3.40
C GLU A 189 -11.18 6.80 -2.47
N THR A 190 -11.34 8.12 -2.63
CA THR A 190 -10.72 9.12 -1.75
C THR A 190 -11.20 8.97 -0.31
N ILE A 191 -12.52 8.88 -0.09
CA ILE A 191 -13.11 8.68 1.24
C ILE A 191 -12.57 7.39 1.87
N GLU A 192 -12.50 6.31 1.10
CA GLU A 192 -12.00 5.02 1.58
C GLU A 192 -10.52 5.09 1.97
N GLN A 193 -9.69 5.76 1.16
CA GLN A 193 -8.28 5.98 1.46
C GLN A 193 -8.10 6.82 2.73
N VAL A 194 -8.89 7.88 2.89
CA VAL A 194 -8.86 8.72 4.09
C VAL A 194 -9.23 7.91 5.34
N LEU A 195 -10.31 7.13 5.28
CA LEU A 195 -10.83 6.38 6.43
C LEU A 195 -9.96 5.18 6.80
N ARG A 196 -9.46 4.44 5.80
CA ARG A 196 -8.71 3.20 6.06
C ARG A 196 -7.24 3.41 6.33
N ASN A 197 -6.64 4.43 5.73
CA ASN A 197 -5.19 4.59 5.76
C ASN A 197 -4.76 5.88 6.47
N ILE A 198 -5.31 7.04 6.06
CA ILE A 198 -4.84 8.34 6.57
C ILE A 198 -5.26 8.59 8.01
N ILE A 199 -6.55 8.43 8.35
CA ILE A 199 -7.06 8.69 9.70
C ILE A 199 -6.41 7.78 10.75
N PRO A 200 -6.29 6.45 10.54
CA PRO A 200 -5.61 5.57 11.48
C PRO A 200 -4.14 5.95 11.71
N PHE A 201 -3.42 6.29 10.65
CA PHE A 201 -2.03 6.75 10.75
C PHE A 201 -1.94 8.09 11.52
N MET A 202 -2.80 9.06 11.20
CA MET A 202 -2.86 10.34 11.91
C MET A 202 -3.21 10.16 13.39
N ALA A 203 -4.12 9.24 13.73
CA ALA A 203 -4.47 8.93 15.10
C ALA A 203 -3.27 8.35 15.87
N PHE A 204 -2.56 7.38 15.28
CA PHE A 204 -1.33 6.82 15.84
C PHE A 204 -0.26 7.88 16.07
N VAL A 205 0.04 8.71 15.06
CA VAL A 205 1.00 9.81 15.18
C VAL A 205 0.56 10.81 16.26
N SER A 206 -0.73 11.16 16.32
CA SER A 206 -1.27 12.07 17.32
C SER A 206 -1.12 11.52 18.74
N THR A 207 -1.30 10.21 18.95
CA THR A 207 -1.04 9.56 20.24
C THR A 207 0.44 9.64 20.63
N LEU A 208 1.36 9.35 19.71
CA LEU A 208 2.79 9.50 19.97
C LEU A 208 3.15 10.96 20.31
N VAL A 209 2.66 11.92 19.52
CA VAL A 209 2.83 13.36 19.73
C VAL A 209 2.26 13.80 21.08
N GLY A 210 1.15 13.23 21.55
CA GLY A 210 0.58 13.52 22.87
C GLY A 210 1.41 12.95 24.03
N ILE A 211 1.98 11.76 23.87
CA ILE A 211 2.79 11.10 24.90
C ILE A 211 4.10 11.86 25.17
N ILE A 212 4.71 12.48 24.15
CA ILE A 212 6.03 13.15 24.27
C ILE A 212 6.05 14.34 25.24
N PRO A 213 5.13 15.33 25.15
CA PRO A 213 5.04 16.40 26.13
C PRO A 213 4.52 15.88 27.48
N ALA A 214 3.61 14.89 27.50
CA ALA A 214 3.08 14.31 28.74
C ALA A 214 4.15 13.52 29.54
N SER A 215 5.10 12.88 28.86
CA SER A 215 6.20 12.10 29.46
C SER A 215 7.38 12.94 29.93
N GLY A 216 7.41 14.25 29.61
CA GLY A 216 8.53 15.12 29.94
C GLY A 216 9.80 14.88 29.11
N LEU A 217 9.81 13.89 28.19
CA LEU A 217 10.91 13.63 27.27
C LEU A 217 11.18 14.85 26.38
N GLY A 218 10.11 15.55 25.96
CA GLY A 218 10.21 16.81 25.22
C GLY A 218 11.00 17.89 25.96
N ASN A 219 10.90 17.96 27.29
CA ASN A 219 11.65 18.93 28.11
C ASN A 219 13.14 18.58 28.22
N LEU A 220 13.48 17.29 28.24
CA LEU A 220 14.86 16.82 28.27
C LEU A 220 15.57 17.12 26.93
N ILE A 221 14.87 16.87 25.83
CA ILE A 221 15.31 17.22 24.48
C ILE A 221 15.42 18.74 24.33
N ALA A 222 14.44 19.50 24.86
CA ALA A 222 14.47 20.96 24.87
C ALA A 222 15.69 21.53 25.58
N ALA A 223 16.03 21.00 26.76
CA ALA A 223 17.16 21.48 27.54
C ALA A 223 18.51 21.30 26.80
N GLY A 224 18.66 20.19 26.06
CA GLY A 224 19.84 19.94 25.24
C GLY A 224 19.89 20.79 23.96
N ILE A 225 18.74 21.04 23.33
CA ILE A 225 18.67 21.70 22.01
C ILE A 225 18.57 23.21 22.10
N LYS A 226 18.00 23.76 23.18
CA LYS A 226 17.87 25.22 23.40
C LYS A 226 19.18 26.02 23.23
N PRO A 227 20.35 25.60 23.79
CA PRO A 227 21.61 26.32 23.55
C PRO A 227 22.12 26.19 22.10
N LEU A 228 21.75 25.12 21.39
CA LEU A 228 22.18 24.87 20.01
C LEU A 228 21.31 25.63 19.00
N ALA A 229 20.00 25.72 19.23
CA ALA A 229 19.07 26.30 18.27
C ALA A 229 19.20 27.83 18.10
N GLY A 230 19.85 28.52 19.05
CA GLY A 230 20.08 29.96 19.01
C GLY A 230 21.31 30.39 18.19
N THR A 231 22.06 29.46 17.58
CA THR A 231 23.28 29.78 16.84
C THR A 231 23.38 28.99 15.53
N LEU A 232 24.01 29.57 14.51
CA LEU A 232 24.21 28.89 13.23
C LEU A 232 24.98 27.55 13.37
N PRO A 233 26.10 27.45 14.11
CA PRO A 233 26.80 26.17 14.31
C PRO A 233 25.93 25.12 15.00
N GLY A 234 25.09 25.53 15.95
CA GLY A 234 24.18 24.61 16.61
C GLY A 234 23.06 24.13 15.69
N LEU A 235 22.52 24.99 14.81
CA LEU A 235 21.57 24.59 13.76
C LEU A 235 22.20 23.61 12.76
N LEU A 236 23.47 23.77 12.40
CA LEU A 236 24.19 22.82 11.55
C LEU A 236 24.36 21.46 12.23
N LEU A 237 24.67 21.45 13.53
CA LEU A 237 24.77 20.20 14.29
C LEU A 237 23.41 19.49 14.39
N ILE A 238 22.34 20.24 14.66
CA ILE A 238 20.96 19.73 14.68
C ILE A 238 20.62 19.11 13.31
N SER A 239 20.95 19.80 12.22
CA SER A 239 20.73 19.30 10.85
C SER A 239 21.48 18.00 10.58
N LEU A 240 22.76 17.92 10.97
CA LEU A 240 23.56 16.72 10.80
C LEU A 240 22.94 15.54 11.53
N VAL A 241 22.57 15.71 12.80
CA VAL A 241 21.92 14.67 13.60
C VAL A 241 20.58 14.26 12.97
N CYS A 242 19.72 15.23 12.62
CA CYS A 242 18.42 14.97 12.02
C CYS A 242 18.50 14.33 10.62
N SER A 243 19.65 14.43 9.95
CA SER A 243 19.86 13.87 8.61
C SER A 243 20.41 12.44 8.60
N LEU A 244 20.72 11.84 9.76
CA LEU A 244 21.30 10.50 9.86
C LEU A 244 20.38 9.41 9.27
N PRO A 245 20.81 8.63 8.26
CA PRO A 245 19.95 7.71 7.50
C PRO A 245 19.13 6.71 8.31
N PHE A 246 19.67 6.22 9.43
CA PHE A 246 19.01 5.25 10.30
C PHE A 246 17.88 5.86 11.14
N LEU A 247 17.83 7.19 11.24
CA LEU A 247 16.74 7.86 11.89
C LEU A 247 15.46 7.75 11.04
N SER A 248 15.51 7.80 9.70
CA SER A 248 14.27 7.75 8.86
C SER A 248 13.37 6.52 9.15
N PRO A 249 13.88 5.27 9.17
CA PRO A 249 13.03 4.08 9.38
C PRO A 249 12.55 3.90 10.82
N VAL A 250 13.38 4.29 11.80
CA VAL A 250 13.03 4.24 13.24
C VAL A 250 12.07 5.38 13.58
N LEU A 251 12.24 6.50 12.89
CA LEU A 251 11.39 7.66 12.91
C LEU A 251 10.31 7.55 11.81
N GLY A 252 9.58 6.44 11.69
CA GLY A 252 8.18 6.55 11.23
C GLY A 252 7.43 7.75 11.89
N PRO A 253 7.82 8.16 13.12
CA PRO A 253 7.62 9.50 13.69
C PRO A 253 8.75 10.55 13.40
N GLY A 254 9.18 10.79 12.15
CA GLY A 254 10.17 11.83 11.78
C GLY A 254 9.66 13.22 12.12
N ALA A 255 8.34 13.32 12.19
CA ALA A 255 7.60 14.40 12.81
C ALA A 255 8.06 14.71 14.23
N VAL A 256 8.50 13.76 15.06
CA VAL A 256 8.70 14.04 16.50
C VAL A 256 9.85 15.00 16.78
N VAL A 257 11.03 14.80 16.19
CA VAL A 257 12.16 15.73 16.41
C VAL A 257 11.84 17.07 15.75
N ALA A 258 11.35 17.06 14.51
CA ALA A 258 10.92 18.27 13.81
C ALA A 258 9.82 19.04 14.54
N GLN A 259 8.85 18.33 15.14
CA GLN A 259 7.70 18.90 15.85
C GLN A 259 8.13 19.44 17.20
N VAL A 260 8.86 18.65 18.00
CA VAL A 260 9.30 19.05 19.34
C VAL A 260 10.28 20.21 19.22
N VAL A 261 11.30 20.09 18.39
CA VAL A 261 12.29 21.15 18.21
C VAL A 261 11.68 22.36 17.52
N GLY A 262 10.86 22.16 16.48
CA GLY A 262 10.19 23.25 15.77
C GLY A 262 9.25 24.06 16.65
N THR A 263 8.43 23.40 17.48
CA THR A 263 7.56 24.10 18.44
C THR A 263 8.35 24.83 19.51
N LEU A 264 9.41 24.24 20.05
CA LEU A 264 10.28 24.89 21.03
C LEU A 264 10.99 26.12 20.46
N VAL A 265 11.60 26.00 19.26
CA VAL A 265 12.26 27.11 18.60
C VAL A 265 11.26 28.21 18.27
N GLY A 266 10.07 27.87 17.77
CA GLY A 266 9.00 28.83 17.51
C GLY A 266 8.54 29.58 18.77
N VAL A 267 8.36 28.87 19.89
CA VAL A 267 7.98 29.49 21.18
C VAL A 267 9.08 30.41 21.71
N GLU A 268 10.35 30.02 21.61
CA GLU A 268 11.47 30.83 22.09
C GLU A 268 11.76 32.04 21.18
N ILE A 269 11.49 31.93 19.87
CA ILE A 269 11.45 33.09 18.95
C ILE A 269 10.31 34.04 19.37
N GLY A 270 9.10 33.52 19.61
CA GLY A 270 7.95 34.33 20.05
C GLY A 270 8.17 35.02 21.40
N ARG A 271 8.99 34.44 22.28
CA ARG A 271 9.41 35.03 23.56
C ARG A 271 10.56 36.03 23.44
N GLY A 272 11.19 36.16 22.27
CA GLY A 272 12.33 37.04 22.04
C GLY A 272 13.69 36.49 22.51
N ASN A 273 13.75 35.22 22.92
CA ASN A 273 15.00 34.57 23.36
C ASN A 273 15.87 34.12 22.18
N ILE A 274 15.26 33.86 21.03
CA ILE A 274 15.95 33.51 19.78
C ILE A 274 15.63 34.60 18.74
N PRO A 275 16.65 35.15 18.03
CA PRO A 275 16.42 36.10 16.95
C PRO A 275 15.49 35.53 15.86
N PRO A 276 14.46 36.27 15.41
CA PRO A 276 13.53 35.81 14.37
C PRO A 276 14.21 35.42 13.05
N GLN A 277 15.37 36.00 12.75
CA GLN A 277 16.17 35.68 11.57
C GLN A 277 16.59 34.21 11.53
N LEU A 278 16.66 33.54 12.68
CA LEU A 278 17.00 32.11 12.76
C LEU A 278 15.81 31.18 12.46
N ALA A 279 14.59 31.70 12.28
CA ALA A 279 13.41 30.88 11.98
C ALA A 279 13.59 30.05 10.69
N LEU A 280 14.06 30.70 9.62
CA LEU A 280 14.26 30.05 8.33
C LEU A 280 15.35 28.97 8.37
N PRO A 281 16.58 29.22 8.84
CA PRO A 281 17.59 28.16 8.96
C PRO A 281 17.18 27.07 9.96
N ALA A 282 16.45 27.39 11.03
CA ALA A 282 15.93 26.38 11.96
C ALA A 282 14.91 25.44 11.30
N LEU A 283 14.05 25.95 10.41
CA LEU A 283 13.12 25.11 9.65
C LEU A 283 13.84 24.04 8.82
N PHE A 284 14.95 24.39 8.17
CA PHE A 284 15.75 23.43 7.39
C PHE A 284 16.61 22.52 8.28
N ALA A 285 17.04 23.01 9.45
CA ALA A 285 17.83 22.22 10.38
C ALA A 285 17.05 21.02 10.96
N ILE A 286 15.74 21.17 11.16
CA ILE A 286 14.91 20.13 11.76
C ILE A 286 14.20 19.23 10.73
N ASN A 287 14.19 19.61 9.45
CA ASN A 287 13.49 18.89 8.37
C ASN A 287 14.37 18.29 7.26
N PRO A 288 15.64 17.89 7.47
CA PRO A 288 16.45 17.34 6.38
C PRO A 288 15.92 15.99 5.85
N GLN A 289 15.10 15.28 6.62
CA GLN A 289 14.49 14.00 6.26
C GLN A 289 13.08 14.10 5.69
N VAL A 290 12.56 15.32 5.47
CA VAL A 290 11.21 15.48 4.91
C VAL A 290 11.09 14.76 3.57
N GLY A 291 10.09 13.88 3.45
CA GLY A 291 9.83 13.10 2.24
C GLY A 291 10.71 11.86 2.04
N CYS A 292 11.68 11.59 2.92
CA CYS A 292 12.59 10.44 2.77
C CYS A 292 11.88 9.09 2.87
N ASP A 293 10.86 8.97 3.72
CA ASP A 293 10.08 7.73 3.87
C ASP A 293 9.23 7.40 2.64
N PHE A 294 9.00 8.39 1.77
CA PHE A 294 8.28 8.21 0.51
C PHE A 294 9.20 7.82 -0.65
N VAL A 295 10.52 7.82 -0.47
CA VAL A 295 11.47 7.46 -1.54
C VAL A 295 11.25 6.01 -2.02
N PRO A 296 11.12 4.99 -1.16
CA PRO A 296 10.82 3.63 -1.61
C PRO A 296 9.49 3.55 -2.37
N VAL A 297 8.46 4.25 -1.89
CA VAL A 297 7.14 4.29 -2.52
C VAL A 297 7.21 4.97 -3.89
N GLY A 298 7.88 6.12 -3.99
CA GLY A 298 8.05 6.86 -5.25
C GLY A 298 8.81 6.07 -6.30
N LEU A 299 9.89 5.36 -5.91
CA LEU A 299 10.63 4.49 -6.81
C LEU A 299 9.78 3.29 -7.26
N THR A 300 8.97 2.71 -6.36
CA THR A 300 8.05 1.61 -6.69
C THR A 300 6.96 2.06 -7.65
N LEU A 301 6.37 3.24 -7.44
CA LEU A 301 5.37 3.82 -8.33
C LEU A 301 5.94 4.22 -9.69
N GLY A 302 7.23 4.57 -9.74
CA GLY A 302 7.97 4.81 -10.97
C GLY A 302 8.43 3.55 -11.70
N GLU A 303 7.96 2.37 -11.29
CA GLU A 303 8.34 1.06 -11.87
C GLU A 303 9.87 0.86 -11.90
N ALA A 304 10.59 1.38 -10.90
CA ALA A 304 12.03 1.23 -10.80
C ALA A 304 12.41 -0.24 -10.62
N LYS A 305 13.54 -0.64 -11.22
CA LYS A 305 14.08 -1.99 -11.05
C LYS A 305 14.46 -2.25 -9.59
N PRO A 306 14.39 -3.49 -9.08
CA PRO A 306 14.74 -3.81 -7.69
C PRO A 306 16.11 -3.28 -7.27
N GLU A 307 17.13 -3.40 -8.14
CA GLU A 307 18.49 -2.94 -7.87
C GLU A 307 18.55 -1.41 -7.74
N THR A 308 17.66 -0.70 -8.45
CA THR A 308 17.53 0.76 -8.35
C THR A 308 16.87 1.17 -7.04
N ILE A 309 15.94 0.38 -6.51
CA ILE A 309 15.31 0.63 -5.21
C ILE A 309 16.33 0.40 -4.09
N GLU A 310 17.07 -0.72 -4.15
CA GLU A 310 18.08 -1.10 -3.17
C GLU A 310 19.22 -0.07 -3.06
N VAL A 311 19.65 0.52 -4.18
CA VAL A 311 20.71 1.54 -4.18
C VAL A 311 20.14 2.95 -4.01
N GLY A 312 18.98 3.23 -4.60
CA GLY A 312 18.37 4.56 -4.64
C GLY A 312 17.91 5.05 -3.28
N VAL A 313 17.29 4.18 -2.47
CA VAL A 313 16.81 4.56 -1.13
C VAL A 313 17.99 4.98 -0.22
N PRO A 314 19.05 4.18 -0.03
CA PRO A 314 20.23 4.61 0.73
C PRO A 314 20.93 5.83 0.14
N ALA A 315 21.03 5.93 -1.20
CA ALA A 315 21.68 7.07 -1.85
C ALA A 315 20.99 8.40 -1.52
N VAL A 316 19.65 8.44 -1.56
CA VAL A 316 18.88 9.63 -1.19
C VAL A 316 19.07 9.95 0.29
N LEU A 317 19.00 8.97 1.18
CA LEU A 317 19.19 9.18 2.62
C LEU A 317 20.60 9.71 2.95
N ILE A 318 21.65 9.16 2.33
CA ILE A 318 23.03 9.63 2.51
C ILE A 318 23.20 11.04 1.93
N SER A 319 22.56 11.36 0.80
CA SER A 319 22.60 12.71 0.24
C SER A 319 22.04 13.77 1.20
N ARG A 320 21.08 13.41 2.06
CA ARG A 320 20.54 14.32 3.09
C ARG A 320 21.54 14.71 4.15
N LEU A 321 22.55 13.88 4.41
CA LEU A 321 23.65 14.20 5.33
C LEU A 321 24.45 15.43 4.88
N PHE A 322 24.52 15.67 3.57
CA PHE A 322 25.22 16.81 2.98
C PHE A 322 24.27 17.95 2.62
N THR A 323 23.15 17.62 1.97
CA THR A 323 22.17 18.62 1.52
C THR A 323 21.42 19.29 2.67
N GLY A 324 21.24 18.62 3.82
CA GLY A 324 20.63 19.19 5.02
C GLY A 324 21.41 20.38 5.57
N PRO A 325 22.67 20.20 6.00
CA PRO A 325 23.52 21.31 6.45
C PRO A 325 23.69 22.40 5.38
N ALA A 326 23.82 22.01 4.10
CA ALA A 326 23.88 22.99 3.00
C ALA A 326 22.61 23.85 2.92
N ALA A 327 21.42 23.24 3.06
CA ALA A 327 20.15 23.96 3.08
C ALA A 327 20.05 24.92 4.27
N VAL A 328 20.58 24.57 5.44
CA VAL A 328 20.66 25.48 6.61
C VAL A 328 21.52 26.71 6.30
N VAL A 329 22.68 26.53 5.67
CA VAL A 329 23.54 27.66 5.27
C VAL A 329 22.84 28.56 4.26
N ILE A 330 22.22 27.96 3.23
CA ILE A 330 21.47 28.71 2.21
C ILE A 330 20.32 29.50 2.85
N ALA A 331 19.56 28.85 3.74
CA ALA A 331 18.48 29.45 4.49
C ALA A 331 18.93 30.58 5.41
N TYR A 332 20.09 30.44 6.05
CA TYR A 332 20.69 31.49 6.86
C TYR A 332 21.04 32.72 6.01
N LEU A 333 21.69 32.52 4.85
CA LEU A 333 22.00 33.62 3.93
C LEU A 333 20.72 34.28 3.37
N ALA A 334 19.71 33.47 3.04
CA ALA A 334 18.41 33.96 2.56
C ALA A 334 17.60 34.70 3.65
N SER A 335 17.89 34.46 4.93
CA SER A 335 17.22 35.15 6.04
C SER A 335 17.66 36.61 6.22
N PHE A 336 18.75 37.04 5.55
CA PHE A 336 19.20 38.42 5.61
C PHE A 336 18.18 39.36 4.98
N GLY A 337 17.72 40.33 5.77
CA GLY A 337 16.75 41.34 5.34
C GLY A 337 15.28 40.95 5.49
N LEU A 338 14.97 39.72 5.90
CA LEU A 338 13.61 39.21 6.06
C LEU A 338 12.88 39.77 7.30
N TYR A 339 13.65 40.14 8.33
CA TYR A 339 13.13 40.64 9.62
C TYR A 339 13.82 41.95 10.04
N ARG A 340 13.88 42.92 9.11
CA ARG A 340 14.27 44.30 9.40
C ARG A 340 13.11 45.08 10.01
#